data_AF-A0A840BDA5-F1
#
_entry.id   AF-A0A840BDA5-F1
#
_cell.length_a   1.000
_cell.length_b   1.000
_cell.length_c   1.000
_cell.angle_alpha   90.00
_cell.angle_beta   90.00
_cell.angle_gamma   90.00
#
_symmetry.space_group_name_H-M   'P 1'
#
loop_
_entity.id
_entity.type
_entity.pdbx_description
1 polymer ?
#
loop_
_entity_poly.entity_id
_entity_poly.type
_entity_poly.pdbx_seq_one_letter_code
_entity_poly.pdbx_strand_id
1 'polypeptide(L)'
;MNRPRGRPSNPAGVGVRWGRRQALASEPRLHVHARMRHACWMISTRYLALTALAGVQILAAPMTFAEVLRVGPSEPIHTIAEAARAAKDGDVVEIAAGDYRGDVAGWTQKTLTIRGIGGMPRLFADGASAEGKGIFVVRGERIRIENLEFRGAKVPSRNGAGIRLEAGKLAVVGCRFLDNENGILTANKEQIELDVERSEFGNNGAGDGQSHNLYAGAIALLKVTGSYFHHAQVGHLLKSRARESTVMYNRLTDEAEGRASYELEFPSGGVAVVVGNIVEQAATTENETMVSIGAEGLKWPRNAIYLAHNTFVNDLHQGARLLFAREGVAVWMGNNLASGVSFPGSAGDGNLEAGADVFERPQAYDYRIKADAAVPRRLSAPSAPDGTPLTPEFEYRHPMQIRRLSVTRWLPGALQ
;
A
#
# COMPACT_ATOMS: atom_id res chain seq x y z
N MET A 1 -32.65 -43.10 -49.33
CA MET A 1 -33.84 -43.69 -48.69
C MET A 1 -34.27 -42.83 -47.51
N ASN A 2 -35.54 -42.40 -47.54
CA ASN A 2 -36.47 -41.99 -46.47
C ASN A 2 -36.02 -41.29 -45.16
N ARG A 3 -36.52 -40.05 -45.06
CA ARG A 3 -37.05 -39.30 -43.88
C ARG A 3 -38.07 -40.11 -43.03
N PRO A 4 -38.43 -39.75 -41.76
CA PRO A 4 -39.23 -38.54 -41.48
C PRO A 4 -39.11 -37.85 -40.09
N ARG A 5 -39.93 -36.80 -39.97
CA ARG A 5 -40.09 -35.71 -38.98
C ARG A 5 -40.80 -36.13 -37.69
N GLY A 6 -40.69 -35.29 -36.65
CA GLY A 6 -41.68 -35.17 -35.57
C GLY A 6 -41.54 -33.86 -34.76
N ARG A 7 -42.60 -33.03 -34.74
CA ARG A 7 -42.85 -31.95 -33.74
C ARG A 7 -43.37 -32.57 -32.43
N PRO A 8 -43.48 -31.83 -31.31
CA PRO A 8 -44.77 -31.19 -30.95
C PRO A 8 -44.62 -29.83 -30.18
N SER A 9 -45.40 -28.80 -30.51
CA SER A 9 -46.61 -28.27 -29.82
C SER A 9 -46.37 -27.40 -28.56
N ASN A 10 -46.86 -26.15 -28.65
CA ASN A 10 -47.03 -25.16 -27.59
C ASN A 10 -48.30 -25.49 -26.75
N PRO A 11 -48.44 -24.99 -25.51
CA PRO A 11 -49.54 -24.02 -25.28
C PRO A 11 -49.27 -22.91 -24.24
N ALA A 12 -49.99 -21.79 -24.45
CA ALA A 12 -50.59 -20.81 -23.50
C ALA A 12 -49.79 -20.39 -22.23
N GLY A 13 -49.56 -19.10 -21.94
CA GLY A 13 -50.51 -17.99 -22.00
C GLY A 13 -51.19 -17.78 -20.63
N VAL A 14 -50.52 -17.10 -19.69
CA VAL A 14 -51.13 -16.64 -18.43
C VAL A 14 -50.62 -15.22 -18.11
N GLY A 15 -51.57 -14.29 -17.99
CA GLY A 15 -51.33 -12.87 -17.79
C GLY A 15 -50.90 -12.49 -16.38
N VAL A 16 -50.03 -11.48 -16.28
CA VAL A 16 -49.62 -10.87 -15.02
C VAL A 16 -50.49 -9.65 -14.76
N ARG A 17 -51.26 -9.74 -13.68
CA ARG A 17 -52.19 -8.73 -13.17
C ARG A 17 -51.43 -7.79 -12.23
N TRP A 18 -51.43 -6.49 -12.54
CA TRP A 18 -50.85 -5.44 -11.71
C TRP A 18 -51.64 -5.27 -10.41
N GLY A 19 -51.04 -5.65 -9.28
CA GLY A 19 -51.58 -5.44 -7.94
C GLY A 19 -51.29 -4.02 -7.43
N ARG A 20 -52.33 -3.18 -7.38
CA ARG A 20 -52.38 -1.92 -6.63
C ARG A 20 -52.19 -2.21 -5.13
N ARG A 21 -51.20 -1.59 -4.48
CA ARG A 21 -51.22 -1.37 -3.03
C ARG A 21 -51.66 0.06 -2.78
N GLN A 22 -52.85 0.20 -2.21
CA GLN A 22 -53.33 1.42 -1.57
C GLN A 22 -52.61 1.56 -0.22
N ALA A 23 -51.87 2.66 -0.04
CA ALA A 23 -51.43 3.12 1.26
C ALA A 23 -52.43 4.18 1.74
N LEU A 24 -52.96 3.95 2.94
CA LEU A 24 -53.95 4.78 3.61
C LEU A 24 -53.30 6.04 4.19
N ALA A 25 -54.11 7.10 4.14
CA ALA A 25 -53.93 8.45 4.64
C ALA A 25 -53.28 8.59 6.02
N SER A 26 -52.47 9.65 6.19
CA SER A 26 -52.56 10.53 7.37
C SER A 26 -51.79 11.84 7.14
N GLU A 27 -52.56 12.93 7.01
CA GLU A 27 -52.20 14.31 7.37
C GLU A 27 -53.55 14.98 7.77
N PRO A 28 -53.60 15.92 8.73
CA PRO A 28 -52.92 17.20 8.58
C PRO A 28 -52.42 17.90 9.87
N ARG A 29 -51.76 19.02 9.60
CA ARG A 29 -51.13 20.01 10.47
C ARG A 29 -52.11 20.91 11.24
N LEU A 30 -51.53 21.53 12.29
CA LEU A 30 -51.72 22.89 12.82
C LEU A 30 -53.06 23.22 13.49
N HIS A 31 -53.01 23.63 14.76
CA HIS A 31 -53.78 24.78 15.26
C HIS A 31 -52.96 25.62 16.25
N VAL A 32 -52.78 26.89 15.86
CA VAL A 32 -52.36 28.03 16.66
C VAL A 32 -53.59 28.54 17.42
N HIS A 33 -53.48 28.84 18.71
CA HIS A 33 -54.22 29.96 19.30
C HIS A 33 -53.50 30.55 20.51
N ALA A 34 -53.08 31.80 20.35
CA ALA A 34 -52.79 32.72 21.42
C ALA A 34 -54.09 33.18 22.10
N ARG A 35 -54.04 33.46 23.41
CA ARG A 35 -54.62 34.70 24.00
C ARG A 35 -54.24 34.89 25.48
N MET A 36 -53.99 36.16 25.77
CA MET A 36 -53.61 36.81 27.02
C MET A 36 -54.62 36.66 28.17
N ARG A 37 -54.16 36.83 29.42
CA ARG A 37 -54.65 37.76 30.49
C ARG A 37 -53.87 37.49 31.79
N HIS A 38 -53.04 38.44 32.26
CA HIS A 38 -53.32 39.43 33.31
C HIS A 38 -53.20 38.92 34.76
N ALA A 39 -52.09 39.32 35.38
CA ALA A 39 -51.96 40.03 36.65
C ALA A 39 -52.35 39.40 38.01
N CYS A 40 -51.31 39.35 38.86
CA CYS A 40 -51.21 39.85 40.24
C CYS A 40 -51.58 38.98 41.47
N TRP A 41 -50.65 39.08 42.43
CA TRP A 41 -50.78 39.03 43.90
C TRP A 41 -50.96 37.65 44.58
N MET A 42 -49.89 37.14 45.23
CA MET A 42 -49.63 37.37 46.67
C MET A 42 -48.39 36.61 47.19
N ILE A 43 -47.53 37.38 47.87
CA ILE A 43 -46.74 37.11 49.10
C ILE A 43 -47.38 35.97 49.94
N SER A 44 -46.74 35.02 50.63
CA SER A 44 -45.39 34.73 51.13
C SER A 44 -45.43 33.31 51.70
N THR A 45 -44.29 32.60 51.77
CA THR A 45 -43.91 31.84 52.97
C THR A 45 -42.44 31.45 52.93
N ARG A 46 -41.73 31.73 54.03
CA ARG A 46 -40.34 31.37 54.28
C ARG A 46 -40.21 29.85 54.49
N TYR A 47 -39.24 29.22 53.86
CA TYR A 47 -38.56 28.05 54.42
C TYR A 47 -37.05 28.17 54.17
N LEU A 48 -36.29 28.17 55.27
CA LEU A 48 -34.86 27.94 55.31
C LEU A 48 -34.57 26.53 54.78
N ALA A 49 -33.66 26.39 53.84
CA ALA A 49 -32.97 25.13 53.57
C ALA A 49 -31.48 25.42 53.33
N LEU A 50 -30.65 24.74 54.12
CA LEU A 50 -29.20 24.75 54.08
C LEU A 50 -28.68 24.60 52.64
N THR A 51 -27.90 25.57 52.18
CA THR A 51 -27.08 25.41 50.98
C THR A 51 -25.87 24.55 51.32
N ALA A 52 -25.95 23.25 51.03
CA ALA A 52 -24.77 22.42 50.88
C ALA A 52 -23.94 22.97 49.72
N LEU A 53 -22.78 23.57 50.02
CA LEU A 53 -21.76 23.84 49.02
C LEU A 53 -21.21 22.50 48.52
N ALA A 54 -21.87 21.92 47.52
CA ALA A 54 -21.25 20.93 46.65
C ALA A 54 -20.18 21.68 45.82
N GLY A 55 -18.96 21.71 46.33
CA GLY A 55 -17.80 22.16 45.57
C GLY A 55 -17.67 21.27 44.33
N VAL A 56 -18.04 21.79 43.17
CA VAL A 56 -17.74 21.16 41.89
C VAL A 56 -16.22 21.26 41.71
N GLN A 57 -15.51 20.21 42.10
CA GLN A 57 -14.12 20.03 41.68
C GLN A 57 -14.14 19.73 40.18
N ILE A 58 -13.89 20.75 39.37
CA ILE A 58 -13.49 20.57 37.98
C ILE A 58 -12.12 19.89 38.04
N LEU A 59 -12.09 18.57 37.94
CA LEU A 59 -10.88 17.83 37.65
C LEU A 59 -10.43 18.28 36.25
N ALA A 60 -9.52 19.25 36.22
CA ALA A 60 -8.76 19.54 35.01
C ALA A 60 -7.97 18.27 34.68
N ALA A 61 -8.46 17.48 33.73
CA ALA A 61 -7.68 16.40 33.18
C ALA A 61 -6.38 17.02 32.65
N PRO A 62 -5.20 16.52 33.04
CA PRO A 62 -3.95 17.06 32.53
C PRO A 62 -4.00 17.01 31.01
N MET A 63 -3.87 18.16 30.38
CA MET A 63 -3.65 18.25 28.94
C MET A 63 -2.29 17.57 28.70
N THR A 64 -2.31 16.31 28.27
CA THR A 64 -1.11 15.59 27.85
C THR A 64 -0.63 16.26 26.58
N PHE A 65 0.37 17.14 26.69
CA PHE A 65 1.07 17.67 25.53
C PHE A 65 1.87 16.54 24.90
N ALA A 66 1.86 16.47 23.57
CA ALA A 66 2.77 15.62 22.82
C ALA A 66 4.21 16.00 23.19
N GLU A 67 4.96 15.08 23.78
CA GLU A 67 6.35 15.29 24.16
C GLU A 67 7.29 14.81 23.05
N VAL A 68 8.51 15.36 23.05
CA VAL A 68 9.60 14.88 22.19
C VAL A 68 10.55 14.04 23.03
N LEU A 69 10.58 12.74 22.77
CA LEU A 69 11.48 11.79 23.42
C LEU A 69 12.74 11.66 22.56
N ARG A 70 13.87 12.15 23.06
CA ARG A 70 15.16 12.05 22.36
C ARG A 70 15.89 10.79 22.77
N VAL A 71 16.28 9.99 21.77
CA VAL A 71 16.86 8.66 21.93
C VAL A 71 18.26 8.63 21.34
N GLY A 72 19.22 8.20 22.13
CA GLY A 72 20.59 7.96 21.66
C GLY A 72 21.61 7.85 22.80
N PRO A 73 22.84 7.45 22.50
CA PRO A 73 23.87 7.21 23.53
C PRO A 73 24.16 8.43 24.41
N SER A 74 23.99 9.64 23.87
CA SER A 74 24.18 10.92 24.57
C SER A 74 22.89 11.60 25.02
N GLU A 75 21.73 10.99 24.77
CA GLU A 75 20.42 11.54 25.13
C GLU A 75 19.93 10.94 26.46
N PRO A 76 18.91 11.54 27.11
CA PRO A 76 18.36 11.02 28.36
C PRO A 76 17.75 9.62 28.24
N ILE A 77 17.22 9.27 27.05
CA ILE A 77 16.75 7.91 26.73
C ILE A 77 17.83 7.26 25.88
N HIS A 78 18.44 6.18 26.37
CA HIS A 78 19.60 5.60 25.71
C HIS A 78 19.22 4.59 24.62
N THR A 79 18.06 3.95 24.75
CA THR A 79 17.62 2.87 23.85
C THR A 79 16.23 3.12 23.28
N ILE A 80 16.00 2.59 22.08
CA ILE A 80 14.72 2.63 21.39
C ILE A 80 13.69 1.81 22.18
N ALA A 81 14.07 0.66 22.72
CA ALA A 81 13.20 -0.15 23.57
C ALA A 81 12.73 0.60 24.84
N GLU A 82 13.58 1.45 25.43
CA GLU A 82 13.20 2.31 26.54
C GLU A 82 12.23 3.41 26.10
N ALA A 83 12.49 4.06 24.96
CA ALA A 83 11.58 5.05 24.39
C ALA A 83 10.20 4.44 24.10
N ALA A 84 10.15 3.21 23.59
CA ALA A 84 8.90 2.51 23.32
C ALA A 84 8.07 2.23 24.58
N ARG A 85 8.73 2.01 25.72
CA ARG A 85 8.05 1.86 27.03
C ARG A 85 7.60 3.20 27.61
N ALA A 86 8.35 4.29 27.35
CA ALA A 86 8.08 5.60 27.91
C ALA A 86 7.05 6.42 27.10
N ALA A 87 7.02 6.23 25.78
CA ALA A 87 6.19 7.00 24.87
C ALA A 87 4.69 6.84 25.14
N LYS A 88 3.96 7.94 25.00
CA LYS A 88 2.51 8.05 25.10
C LYS A 88 1.91 8.38 23.74
N ASP A 89 0.59 8.28 23.65
CA ASP A 89 -0.15 8.64 22.46
C ASP A 89 0.05 10.12 22.13
N GLY A 90 0.47 10.40 20.89
CA GLY A 90 0.71 11.73 20.35
C GLY A 90 2.18 12.15 20.36
N ASP A 91 3.05 11.43 21.08
CA ASP A 91 4.46 11.80 21.20
C ASP A 91 5.24 11.68 19.89
N VAL A 92 6.41 12.33 19.87
CA VAL A 92 7.42 12.19 18.83
C VAL A 92 8.67 11.57 19.45
N VAL A 93 9.09 10.42 18.93
CA VAL A 93 10.37 9.78 19.28
C VAL A 93 11.41 10.18 18.23
N GLU A 94 12.39 10.96 18.64
CA GLU A 94 13.52 11.37 17.82
C GLU A 94 14.73 10.48 18.14
N ILE A 95 15.17 9.69 17.17
CA ILE A 95 16.31 8.78 17.30
C ILE A 95 17.52 9.44 16.65
N ALA A 96 18.53 9.76 17.44
CA ALA A 96 19.78 10.32 16.95
C ALA A 96 20.49 9.36 15.99
N ALA A 97 21.21 9.89 15.00
CA ALA A 97 22.02 9.07 14.11
C ALA A 97 23.05 8.25 14.89
N GLY A 98 23.17 6.98 14.55
CA GLY A 98 24.05 6.02 15.22
C GLY A 98 23.66 4.58 14.92
N ASP A 99 24.43 3.66 15.48
CA ASP A 99 24.19 2.22 15.37
C ASP A 99 23.52 1.70 16.64
N TYR A 100 22.32 1.16 16.47
CA TYR A 100 21.49 0.60 17.54
C TYR A 100 21.50 -0.91 17.38
N ARG A 101 22.36 -1.57 18.16
CA ARG A 101 22.64 -3.01 18.06
C ARG A 101 21.81 -3.81 19.06
N GLY A 102 21.02 -4.77 18.57
CA GLY A 102 20.13 -5.59 19.38
C GLY A 102 18.96 -4.82 20.03
N ASP A 103 18.76 -3.56 19.64
CA ASP A 103 17.76 -2.68 20.24
C ASP A 103 16.45 -2.77 19.45
N VAL A 104 15.57 -3.63 19.94
CA VAL A 104 14.29 -4.00 19.30
C VAL A 104 13.11 -3.53 20.13
N ALA A 105 12.01 -3.15 19.49
CA ALA A 105 10.91 -2.47 20.18
C ALA A 105 9.52 -2.93 19.71
N GLY A 106 8.60 -3.04 20.67
CA GLY A 106 7.16 -3.15 20.41
C GLY A 106 6.48 -1.80 20.63
N TRP A 107 5.73 -1.33 19.63
CA TRP A 107 5.04 -0.05 19.64
C TRP A 107 3.53 -0.28 19.71
N THR A 108 2.94 0.00 20.87
CA THR A 108 1.51 -0.20 21.16
C THR A 108 0.73 1.09 21.31
N GLN A 109 1.41 2.24 21.27
CA GLN A 109 0.77 3.55 21.27
C GLN A 109 -0.18 3.66 20.08
N LYS A 110 -1.28 4.38 20.24
CA LYS A 110 -2.27 4.60 19.19
C LYS A 110 -1.76 5.53 18.12
N THR A 111 -1.16 6.64 18.53
CA THR A 111 -0.62 7.65 17.61
C THR A 111 0.80 7.98 18.02
N LEU A 112 1.75 7.92 17.10
CA LEU A 112 3.15 8.21 17.38
C LEU A 112 3.88 8.57 16.08
N THR A 113 4.85 9.48 16.17
CA THR A 113 5.87 9.65 15.13
C THR A 113 7.21 9.16 15.67
N ILE A 114 7.90 8.29 14.93
CA ILE A 114 9.23 7.80 15.25
C ILE A 114 10.13 8.21 14.09
N ARG A 115 11.18 9.00 14.32
CA ARG A 115 12.02 9.54 13.24
C ARG A 115 13.50 9.58 13.57
N GLY A 116 14.33 9.29 12.57
CA GLY A 116 15.76 9.53 12.64
C GLY A 116 16.12 11.01 12.50
N ILE A 117 17.04 11.52 13.35
CA ILE A 117 17.56 12.90 13.32
C ILE A 117 19.09 12.92 13.24
N GLY A 118 19.67 13.99 12.68
CA GLY A 118 21.13 14.15 12.57
C GLY A 118 21.82 13.18 11.61
N GLY A 119 21.04 12.47 10.78
CA GLY A 119 21.46 11.36 9.93
C GLY A 119 20.42 10.24 9.97
N MET A 120 20.70 9.10 9.35
CA MET A 120 19.84 7.90 9.41
C MET A 120 20.38 6.95 10.50
N PRO A 121 19.64 6.72 11.60
CA PRO A 121 19.95 5.66 12.55
C PRO A 121 19.87 4.28 11.89
N ARG A 122 20.81 3.41 12.22
CA ARG A 122 20.90 2.04 11.73
C ARG A 122 20.59 1.07 12.86
N LEU A 123 19.49 0.35 12.72
CA LEU A 123 19.02 -0.62 13.69
C LEU A 123 19.43 -2.01 13.23
N PHE A 124 20.41 -2.59 13.92
CA PHE A 124 20.89 -3.95 13.65
C PHE A 124 20.19 -4.91 14.59
N ALA A 125 19.50 -5.91 14.03
CA ALA A 125 18.82 -6.91 14.83
C ALA A 125 19.81 -7.71 15.71
N ASP A 126 20.98 -8.07 15.17
CA ASP A 126 22.01 -8.86 15.87
C ASP A 126 21.47 -10.11 16.59
N GLY A 127 20.52 -10.80 15.95
CA GLY A 127 19.84 -11.98 16.50
C GLY A 127 18.74 -11.67 17.52
N ALA A 128 18.58 -10.42 17.93
CA ALA A 128 17.44 -9.96 18.72
C ALA A 128 16.20 -9.74 17.84
N SER A 129 15.03 -9.92 18.44
CA SER A 129 13.75 -9.59 17.82
C SER A 129 12.71 -9.27 18.89
N ALA A 130 11.94 -8.22 18.67
CA ALA A 130 10.77 -7.93 19.48
C ALA A 130 9.72 -9.03 19.22
N GLU A 131 9.27 -9.65 20.31
CA GLU A 131 8.24 -10.71 20.32
C GLU A 131 8.55 -11.93 19.43
N GLY A 132 9.81 -12.17 19.08
CA GLY A 132 10.17 -13.22 18.13
C GLY A 132 9.73 -12.94 16.69
N LYS A 133 9.46 -11.67 16.33
CA LYS A 133 8.85 -11.30 15.03
C LYS A 133 9.68 -10.35 14.18
N GLY A 134 10.33 -9.34 14.76
CA GLY A 134 11.05 -8.35 13.98
C GLY A 134 11.81 -7.34 14.82
N ILE A 135 12.50 -6.39 14.18
CA ILE A 135 13.17 -5.29 14.90
C ILE A 135 12.11 -4.43 15.56
N PHE A 136 11.11 -3.97 14.80
CA PHE A 136 9.92 -3.31 15.32
C PHE A 136 8.66 -4.17 15.16
N VAL A 137 7.82 -4.19 16.19
CA VAL A 137 6.45 -4.74 16.10
C VAL A 137 5.45 -3.63 16.39
N VAL A 138 4.56 -3.33 15.44
CA VAL A 138 3.71 -2.13 15.47
C VAL A 138 2.23 -2.49 15.57
N ARG A 139 1.50 -1.85 16.50
CA ARG A 139 0.05 -2.06 16.76
C ARG A 139 -0.74 -0.76 16.98
N GLY A 140 -0.31 0.35 16.39
CA GLY A 140 -0.98 1.65 16.60
C GLY A 140 -2.05 1.99 15.56
N GLU A 141 -3.00 2.82 15.95
CA GLU A 141 -4.08 3.33 15.08
C GLU A 141 -3.53 4.22 13.94
N ARG A 142 -2.47 5.02 14.22
CA ARG A 142 -1.79 5.91 13.29
C ARG A 142 -0.33 6.10 13.69
N ILE A 143 0.55 5.25 13.17
CA ILE A 143 1.99 5.33 13.42
C ILE A 143 2.69 5.85 12.17
N ARG A 144 3.70 6.69 12.37
CA ARG A 144 4.58 7.17 11.31
C ARG A 144 6.03 6.86 11.68
N ILE A 145 6.76 6.22 10.78
CA ILE A 145 8.17 5.87 10.94
C ILE A 145 8.96 6.52 9.80
N GLU A 146 10.00 7.28 10.14
CA GLU A 146 10.75 8.08 9.18
C GLU A 146 12.26 7.91 9.32
N ASN A 147 12.98 7.85 8.19
CA ASN A 147 14.43 7.99 8.15
C ASN A 147 15.20 7.02 9.06
N LEU A 148 14.81 5.73 9.06
CA LEU A 148 15.49 4.66 9.79
C LEU A 148 15.95 3.55 8.83
N GLU A 149 17.10 2.93 9.12
CA GLU A 149 17.53 1.68 8.48
C GLU A 149 17.29 0.49 9.41
N PHE A 150 16.62 -0.54 8.90
CA PHE A 150 16.34 -1.80 9.58
C PHE A 150 17.15 -2.92 8.94
N ARG A 151 18.01 -3.58 9.71
CA ARG A 151 18.97 -4.53 9.16
C ARG A 151 19.08 -5.85 9.91
N GLY A 152 19.09 -6.94 9.15
CA GLY A 152 19.52 -8.25 9.64
C GLY A 152 18.49 -9.00 10.50
N ALA A 153 17.21 -8.64 10.45
CA ALA A 153 16.17 -9.32 11.22
C ALA A 153 16.01 -10.78 10.76
N LYS A 154 16.32 -11.73 11.65
CA LYS A 154 16.21 -13.17 11.43
C LYS A 154 15.59 -13.84 12.66
N VAL A 155 14.59 -14.69 12.46
CA VAL A 155 13.91 -15.41 13.56
C VAL A 155 13.75 -16.89 13.22
N PRO A 156 13.56 -17.79 14.21
CA PRO A 156 13.52 -19.24 13.94
C PRO A 156 12.48 -19.68 12.89
N SER A 157 11.37 -18.95 12.76
CA SER A 157 10.31 -19.22 11.77
C SER A 157 10.61 -18.68 10.37
N ARG A 158 11.81 -18.14 10.11
CA ARG A 158 12.26 -17.62 8.82
C ARG A 158 11.39 -16.50 8.24
N ASN A 159 10.78 -15.70 9.12
CA ASN A 159 9.89 -14.59 8.74
C ASN A 159 10.11 -13.33 9.59
N GLY A 160 11.34 -13.15 10.08
CA GLY A 160 11.81 -12.02 10.85
C GLY A 160 11.76 -10.76 10.01
N ALA A 161 11.09 -9.73 10.51
CA ALA A 161 10.87 -8.51 9.74
C ALA A 161 11.67 -7.32 10.26
N GLY A 162 12.08 -6.40 9.39
CA GLY A 162 12.47 -5.06 9.83
C GLY A 162 11.33 -4.40 10.61
N ILE A 163 10.13 -4.41 10.03
CA ILE A 163 8.88 -4.06 10.72
C ILE A 163 7.84 -5.16 10.56
N ARG A 164 7.30 -5.62 11.70
CA ARG A 164 6.09 -6.44 11.76
C ARG A 164 4.87 -5.56 12.08
N LEU A 165 3.97 -5.36 11.12
CA LEU A 165 2.74 -4.57 11.32
C LEU A 165 1.56 -5.47 11.69
N GLU A 166 1.12 -5.41 12.94
CA GLU A 166 0.14 -6.35 13.50
C GLU A 166 -1.27 -5.76 13.64
N ALA A 167 -1.42 -4.42 13.61
CA ALA A 167 -2.71 -3.73 13.61
C ALA A 167 -2.57 -2.26 13.17
N GLY A 168 -3.70 -1.69 12.71
CA GLY A 168 -3.89 -0.26 12.48
C GLY A 168 -3.22 0.28 11.21
N LYS A 169 -2.80 1.54 11.25
CA LYS A 169 -2.29 2.27 10.07
C LYS A 169 -0.85 2.67 10.28
N LEU A 170 0.01 2.36 9.31
CA LEU A 170 1.43 2.68 9.35
C LEU A 170 1.84 3.44 8.09
N ALA A 171 2.50 4.59 8.28
CA ALA A 171 3.25 5.28 7.24
C ALA A 171 4.76 5.06 7.46
N VAL A 172 5.47 4.63 6.42
CA VAL A 172 6.93 4.41 6.41
C VAL A 172 7.54 5.31 5.36
N VAL A 173 8.41 6.24 5.75
CA VAL A 173 8.92 7.28 4.85
C VAL A 173 10.44 7.39 4.92
N GLY A 174 11.13 7.32 3.78
CA GLY A 174 12.58 7.51 3.78
C GLY A 174 13.36 6.43 4.52
N CYS A 175 12.81 5.21 4.65
CA CYS A 175 13.42 4.14 5.43
C CYS A 175 14.16 3.14 4.53
N ARG A 176 15.07 2.36 5.12
CA ARG A 176 15.79 1.27 4.45
C ARG A 176 15.55 -0.05 5.15
N PHE A 177 15.39 -1.11 4.37
CA PHE A 177 15.19 -2.48 4.86
C PHE A 177 16.18 -3.40 4.15
N LEU A 178 17.25 -3.78 4.84
CA LEU A 178 18.38 -4.49 4.23
C LEU A 178 18.66 -5.81 4.96
N ASP A 179 18.95 -6.87 4.22
CA ASP A 179 19.41 -8.17 4.76
C ASP A 179 18.50 -8.82 5.83
N ASN A 180 17.22 -8.46 5.86
CA ASN A 180 16.23 -9.09 6.74
C ASN A 180 15.65 -10.34 6.06
N GLU A 181 14.96 -11.21 6.81
CA GLU A 181 14.14 -12.23 6.14
C GLU A 181 12.97 -11.54 5.42
N ASN A 182 12.26 -10.63 6.09
CA ASN A 182 11.32 -9.71 5.44
C ASN A 182 11.68 -8.25 5.72
N GLY A 183 11.56 -7.36 4.74
CA GLY A 183 11.70 -5.94 5.02
C GLY A 183 10.53 -5.44 5.89
N ILE A 184 9.31 -5.56 5.35
CA ILE A 184 8.06 -5.37 6.10
C ILE A 184 7.18 -6.61 5.93
N LEU A 185 6.59 -7.07 7.03
CA LEU A 185 5.57 -8.13 7.03
C LEU A 185 4.35 -7.69 7.84
N THR A 186 3.17 -7.68 7.21
CA THR A 186 1.91 -7.34 7.89
C THR A 186 1.15 -8.59 8.33
N ALA A 187 0.29 -8.44 9.34
CA ALA A 187 -0.73 -9.43 9.67
C ALA A 187 -1.84 -9.49 8.61
N ASN A 188 -2.66 -10.54 8.68
CA ASN A 188 -3.84 -10.74 7.83
C ASN A 188 -5.10 -10.17 8.53
N LYS A 189 -5.23 -8.85 8.54
CA LYS A 189 -6.36 -8.15 9.14
C LYS A 189 -6.87 -7.06 8.19
N GLU A 190 -8.12 -7.18 7.77
CA GLU A 190 -8.70 -6.37 6.68
C GLU A 190 -8.84 -4.88 7.01
N GLN A 191 -8.60 -4.47 8.25
CA GLN A 191 -8.56 -3.07 8.68
C GLN A 191 -7.17 -2.43 8.64
N ILE A 192 -6.10 -3.20 8.37
CA ILE A 192 -4.74 -2.67 8.31
C ILE A 192 -4.56 -1.84 7.04
N GLU A 193 -3.86 -0.72 7.16
CA GLU A 193 -3.41 0.10 6.03
C GLU A 193 -1.90 0.34 6.16
N LEU A 194 -1.18 0.17 5.06
CA LEU A 194 0.25 0.42 4.98
C LEU A 194 0.55 1.41 3.84
N ASP A 195 1.21 2.52 4.17
CA ASP A 195 1.70 3.51 3.22
C ASP A 195 3.23 3.56 3.28
N VAL A 196 3.88 3.34 2.15
CA VAL A 196 5.34 3.31 2.02
C VAL A 196 5.76 4.34 0.98
N GLU A 197 6.59 5.28 1.41
CA GLU A 197 7.07 6.37 0.56
C GLU A 197 8.59 6.43 0.60
N ARG A 198 9.20 6.62 -0.57
CA ARG A 198 10.63 6.97 -0.70
C ARG A 198 11.53 6.05 0.13
N SER A 199 11.24 4.75 0.12
CA SER A 199 11.94 3.77 0.94
C SER A 199 12.66 2.74 0.06
N GLU A 200 13.66 2.08 0.62
CA GLU A 200 14.52 1.12 -0.06
C GLU A 200 14.41 -0.26 0.59
N PHE A 201 14.28 -1.28 -0.24
CA PHE A 201 14.20 -2.68 0.15
C PHE A 201 15.19 -3.46 -0.69
N GLY A 202 16.19 -4.05 -0.04
CA GLY A 202 17.31 -4.69 -0.73
C GLY A 202 17.79 -5.92 0.00
N ASN A 203 18.12 -6.98 -0.74
CA ASN A 203 18.74 -8.18 -0.19
C ASN A 203 17.93 -8.83 0.94
N ASN A 204 16.61 -8.65 1.01
CA ASN A 204 15.79 -9.37 1.98
C ASN A 204 15.36 -10.72 1.41
N GLY A 205 15.16 -11.68 2.31
CA GLY A 205 14.76 -13.04 1.98
C GLY A 205 15.61 -14.06 2.76
N ALA A 206 14.99 -15.17 3.12
CA ALA A 206 15.63 -16.29 3.78
C ALA A 206 16.08 -17.37 2.78
N GLY A 207 15.87 -17.20 1.47
CA GLY A 207 16.16 -18.23 0.47
C GLY A 207 15.11 -19.35 0.39
N ASP A 208 13.90 -19.15 0.94
CA ASP A 208 12.84 -20.17 1.04
C ASP A 208 11.61 -19.91 0.15
N GLY A 209 11.59 -18.77 -0.55
CA GLY A 209 10.48 -18.36 -1.41
C GLY A 209 9.25 -17.86 -0.65
N GLN A 210 9.31 -17.75 0.69
CA GLN A 210 8.20 -17.34 1.55
C GLN A 210 8.42 -15.96 2.21
N SER A 211 9.65 -15.48 2.13
CA SER A 211 10.14 -14.27 2.74
C SER A 211 10.50 -13.26 1.65
N HIS A 212 10.20 -11.98 1.86
CA HIS A 212 10.08 -11.00 0.77
C HIS A 212 10.61 -9.62 1.19
N ASN A 213 10.97 -8.79 0.20
CA ASN A 213 11.29 -7.38 0.45
C ASN A 213 10.12 -6.66 1.14
N LEU A 214 8.91 -6.74 0.59
CA LEU A 214 7.68 -6.31 1.26
C LEU A 214 6.58 -7.36 1.11
N TYR A 215 6.00 -7.76 2.23
CA TYR A 215 4.87 -8.66 2.30
C TYR A 215 3.69 -8.01 3.04
N ALA A 216 2.73 -7.50 2.25
CA ALA A 216 1.40 -7.15 2.75
C ALA A 216 0.48 -8.38 2.76
N GLY A 217 0.01 -8.75 3.94
CA GLY A 217 -1.03 -9.76 4.16
C GLY A 217 -2.39 -9.33 3.63
N ALA A 218 -3.44 -10.06 4.02
CA ALA A 218 -4.83 -9.73 3.70
C ALA A 218 -5.30 -8.49 4.47
N ILE A 219 -4.96 -7.31 3.96
CA ILE A 219 -5.20 -5.99 4.57
C ILE A 219 -6.15 -5.12 3.73
N ALA A 220 -6.59 -3.97 4.23
CA ALA A 220 -7.43 -3.05 3.44
C ALA A 220 -6.66 -2.45 2.26
N LEU A 221 -5.49 -1.89 2.55
CA LEU A 221 -4.80 -1.01 1.63
C LEU A 221 -3.28 -1.13 1.75
N LEU A 222 -2.63 -1.27 0.61
CA LEU A 222 -1.20 -1.03 0.43
C LEU A 222 -0.99 0.15 -0.52
N LYS A 223 -0.17 1.13 -0.12
CA LYS A 223 0.34 2.19 -0.99
C LYS A 223 1.86 2.14 -0.99
N VAL A 224 2.47 2.21 -2.16
CA VAL A 224 3.93 2.23 -2.34
C VAL A 224 4.28 3.26 -3.40
N THR A 225 5.00 4.31 -3.01
CA THR A 225 5.34 5.43 -3.89
C THR A 225 6.82 5.82 -3.82
N GLY A 226 7.45 6.11 -4.97
CA GLY A 226 8.79 6.71 -5.01
C GLY A 226 9.89 5.83 -4.41
N SER A 227 9.65 4.52 -4.29
CA SER A 227 10.48 3.58 -3.55
C SER A 227 11.33 2.71 -4.48
N TYR A 228 12.35 2.08 -3.92
CA TYR A 228 13.31 1.23 -4.63
C TYR A 228 13.35 -0.17 -4.04
N PHE A 229 13.13 -1.17 -4.88
CA PHE A 229 13.14 -2.58 -4.52
C PHE A 229 14.13 -3.31 -5.42
N HIS A 230 15.02 -4.10 -4.81
CA HIS A 230 16.04 -4.84 -5.55
C HIS A 230 16.48 -6.11 -4.81
N HIS A 231 17.06 -7.05 -5.57
CA HIS A 231 17.74 -8.24 -5.05
C HIS A 231 16.96 -8.99 -3.96
N ALA A 232 15.73 -9.45 -4.23
CA ALA A 232 15.10 -10.35 -3.27
C ALA A 232 15.88 -11.69 -3.25
N GLN A 233 16.26 -12.17 -2.07
CA GLN A 233 16.96 -13.44 -1.89
C GLN A 233 15.96 -14.60 -1.94
N VAL A 234 15.48 -14.94 -3.14
CA VAL A 234 14.33 -15.83 -3.36
C VAL A 234 13.05 -15.16 -2.79
N GLY A 235 11.88 -15.45 -3.36
CA GLY A 235 10.65 -14.70 -3.01
C GLY A 235 10.54 -13.39 -3.79
N HIS A 236 9.77 -12.39 -3.34
CA HIS A 236 9.31 -11.30 -4.21
C HIS A 236 9.87 -9.94 -3.82
N LEU A 237 10.01 -9.05 -4.81
CA LEU A 237 10.27 -7.63 -4.53
C LEU A 237 9.07 -7.03 -3.78
N LEU A 238 7.84 -7.32 -4.22
CA LEU A 238 6.62 -6.90 -3.53
C LEU A 238 5.52 -7.97 -3.66
N LYS A 239 5.05 -8.47 -2.51
CA LYS A 239 3.88 -9.36 -2.40
C LYS A 239 2.76 -8.68 -1.64
N SER A 240 1.55 -8.62 -2.21
CA SER A 240 0.38 -8.00 -1.58
C SER A 240 -0.89 -8.83 -1.69
N ARG A 241 -1.47 -9.21 -0.54
CA ARG A 241 -2.82 -9.78 -0.45
C ARG A 241 -3.88 -8.73 -0.11
N ALA A 242 -3.54 -7.45 -0.18
CA ALA A 242 -4.44 -6.35 0.16
C ALA A 242 -5.67 -6.32 -0.75
N ARG A 243 -6.79 -5.79 -0.24
CA ARG A 243 -7.99 -5.51 -1.04
C ARG A 243 -7.71 -4.49 -2.13
N GLU A 244 -6.94 -3.46 -1.79
CA GLU A 244 -6.50 -2.42 -2.70
C GLU A 244 -4.98 -2.24 -2.59
N SER A 245 -4.30 -2.20 -3.73
CA SER A 245 -2.87 -1.91 -3.82
C SER A 245 -2.64 -0.80 -4.83
N THR A 246 -1.95 0.26 -4.41
CA THR A 246 -1.49 1.35 -5.29
C THR A 246 0.04 1.34 -5.29
N VAL A 247 0.64 1.03 -6.44
CA VAL A 247 2.10 0.94 -6.61
C VAL A 247 2.48 1.93 -7.69
N MET A 248 3.04 3.08 -7.31
CA MET A 248 3.26 4.19 -8.23
C MET A 248 4.67 4.77 -8.18
N TYR A 249 5.23 5.09 -9.34
CA TYR A 249 6.48 5.85 -9.45
C TYR A 249 7.64 5.21 -8.70
N ASN A 250 7.75 3.88 -8.74
CA ASN A 250 8.81 3.12 -8.09
C ASN A 250 9.82 2.57 -9.09
N ARG A 251 10.96 2.13 -8.58
CA ARG A 251 11.88 1.23 -9.28
C ARG A 251 11.84 -0.13 -8.58
N LEU A 252 11.35 -1.15 -9.28
CA LEU A 252 11.32 -2.55 -8.83
C LEU A 252 12.18 -3.35 -9.81
N THR A 253 13.48 -3.34 -9.58
CA THR A 253 14.45 -3.94 -10.50
C THR A 253 15.27 -4.94 -9.71
N ASP A 254 15.19 -6.21 -10.07
CA ASP A 254 15.89 -7.26 -9.33
C ASP A 254 17.41 -7.18 -9.54
N GLU A 255 17.82 -6.61 -10.67
CA GLU A 255 19.20 -6.27 -11.03
C GLU A 255 20.13 -7.48 -11.19
N ALA A 256 21.40 -7.21 -11.49
CA ALA A 256 22.40 -8.21 -11.81
C ALA A 256 22.59 -9.13 -10.60
N GLU A 257 22.60 -10.44 -10.87
CA GLU A 257 22.64 -11.48 -9.82
C GLU A 257 21.38 -11.57 -8.95
N GLY A 258 20.33 -10.78 -9.26
CA GLY A 258 19.01 -10.86 -8.64
C GLY A 258 18.38 -12.25 -8.78
N ARG A 259 17.64 -12.66 -7.75
CA ARG A 259 16.99 -13.98 -7.67
C ARG A 259 15.55 -13.90 -7.17
N ALA A 260 14.88 -12.77 -7.36
CA ALA A 260 13.46 -12.67 -7.09
C ALA A 260 12.69 -13.68 -7.96
N SER A 261 11.59 -14.21 -7.42
CA SER A 261 10.60 -14.98 -8.16
C SER A 261 9.69 -14.02 -8.94
N TYR A 262 8.89 -13.19 -8.26
CA TYR A 262 8.09 -12.15 -8.91
C TYR A 262 8.57 -10.77 -8.48
N GLU A 263 8.55 -9.81 -9.40
CA GLU A 263 8.77 -8.39 -9.11
C GLU A 263 7.52 -7.80 -8.47
N LEU A 264 6.34 -8.22 -8.93
CA LEU A 264 5.05 -7.81 -8.37
C LEU A 264 4.09 -8.99 -8.29
N GLU A 265 3.64 -9.33 -7.07
CA GLU A 265 2.64 -10.38 -6.87
C GLU A 265 1.44 -9.91 -6.04
N PHE A 266 0.24 -10.12 -6.59
CA PHE A 266 -1.06 -9.87 -5.97
C PHE A 266 -1.84 -11.20 -5.84
N PRO A 267 -1.36 -12.17 -5.04
CA PRO A 267 -1.77 -13.57 -5.15
C PRO A 267 -3.26 -13.81 -4.80
N SER A 268 -3.89 -12.96 -3.99
CA SER A 268 -5.29 -13.09 -3.56
C SER A 268 -6.27 -12.24 -4.39
N GLY A 269 -5.82 -11.69 -5.53
CA GLY A 269 -6.60 -10.75 -6.33
C GLY A 269 -6.68 -9.37 -5.65
N GLY A 270 -7.86 -8.76 -5.66
CA GLY A 270 -8.07 -7.38 -5.24
C GLY A 270 -7.90 -6.40 -6.40
N VAL A 271 -7.90 -5.11 -6.08
CA VAL A 271 -7.69 -4.03 -7.06
C VAL A 271 -6.25 -3.55 -6.97
N ALA A 272 -5.47 -3.73 -8.04
CA ALA A 272 -4.09 -3.29 -8.14
C ALA A 272 -3.95 -2.17 -9.19
N VAL A 273 -3.53 -0.98 -8.76
CA VAL A 273 -3.22 0.15 -9.62
C VAL A 273 -1.71 0.32 -9.67
N VAL A 274 -1.11 0.02 -10.81
CA VAL A 274 0.34 0.00 -11.02
C VAL A 274 0.67 1.03 -12.11
N VAL A 275 1.18 2.20 -11.70
CA VAL A 275 1.35 3.35 -12.61
C VAL A 275 2.75 3.96 -12.53
N GLY A 276 3.39 4.19 -13.67
CA GLY A 276 4.64 4.95 -13.71
C GLY A 276 5.83 4.22 -13.08
N ASN A 277 5.82 2.89 -12.99
CA ASN A 277 6.91 2.13 -12.38
C ASN A 277 7.91 1.64 -13.43
N ILE A 278 9.17 1.61 -13.04
CA ILE A 278 10.21 0.84 -13.71
C ILE A 278 10.21 -0.55 -13.07
N VAL A 279 9.99 -1.58 -13.86
CA VAL A 279 9.99 -2.98 -13.42
C VAL A 279 10.97 -3.75 -14.28
N GLU A 280 11.96 -4.38 -13.65
CA GLU A 280 12.91 -5.25 -14.35
C GLU A 280 13.03 -6.60 -13.65
N GLN A 281 12.99 -7.64 -14.48
CA GLN A 281 13.21 -9.02 -14.11
C GLN A 281 14.59 -9.48 -14.58
N ALA A 282 15.41 -9.93 -13.63
CA ALA A 282 16.78 -10.35 -13.86
C ALA A 282 16.86 -11.65 -14.68
N ALA A 283 17.96 -11.84 -15.40
CA ALA A 283 18.25 -13.07 -16.16
C ALA A 283 18.33 -14.33 -15.29
N THR A 284 18.53 -14.18 -13.98
CA THR A 284 18.66 -15.24 -12.97
C THR A 284 17.41 -15.43 -12.11
N THR A 285 16.27 -14.83 -12.48
CA THR A 285 14.99 -14.99 -11.79
C THR A 285 14.57 -16.47 -11.66
N GLU A 286 13.81 -16.79 -10.62
CA GLU A 286 13.29 -18.15 -10.38
C GLU A 286 11.93 -18.40 -11.03
N ASN A 287 11.24 -17.35 -11.49
CA ASN A 287 9.93 -17.47 -12.12
C ASN A 287 9.87 -16.65 -13.41
N GLU A 288 9.35 -17.25 -14.46
CA GLU A 288 9.25 -16.60 -15.77
C GLU A 288 8.23 -15.45 -15.81
N THR A 289 7.38 -15.35 -14.80
CA THR A 289 6.31 -14.34 -14.74
C THR A 289 6.76 -13.13 -13.91
N MET A 290 6.62 -11.94 -14.49
CA MET A 290 7.04 -10.69 -13.84
C MET A 290 5.97 -10.11 -12.90
N VAL A 291 4.74 -9.99 -13.41
CA VAL A 291 3.57 -9.50 -12.66
C VAL A 291 2.53 -10.61 -12.57
N SER A 292 2.03 -10.88 -11.36
CA SER A 292 1.03 -11.91 -11.14
C SER A 292 -0.13 -11.42 -10.30
N ILE A 293 -1.36 -11.72 -10.70
CA ILE A 293 -2.57 -11.43 -9.92
C ILE A 293 -3.50 -12.64 -9.86
N GLY A 294 -3.90 -12.97 -8.63
CA GLY A 294 -4.82 -14.06 -8.32
C GLY A 294 -4.19 -15.44 -8.38
N ALA A 295 -2.87 -15.61 -8.38
CA ALA A 295 -2.22 -16.93 -8.46
C ALA A 295 -2.74 -17.91 -7.37
N GLU A 296 -2.97 -17.42 -6.15
CA GLU A 296 -3.46 -18.21 -5.01
C GLU A 296 -5.01 -18.15 -4.85
N GLY A 297 -5.73 -17.58 -5.83
CA GLY A 297 -7.19 -17.43 -5.83
C GLY A 297 -7.67 -15.98 -5.70
N LEU A 298 -8.99 -15.79 -5.77
CA LEU A 298 -9.61 -14.46 -5.66
C LEU A 298 -10.38 -14.38 -4.33
N LYS A 299 -9.84 -13.61 -3.37
CA LYS A 299 -10.47 -13.39 -2.05
C LYS A 299 -11.51 -12.28 -2.09
N TRP A 300 -11.25 -11.25 -2.89
CA TRP A 300 -12.00 -9.99 -2.85
C TRP A 300 -13.14 -10.00 -3.87
N PRO A 301 -14.25 -9.27 -3.61
CA PRO A 301 -15.40 -9.23 -4.51
C PRO A 301 -15.10 -8.49 -5.83
N ARG A 302 -14.16 -7.55 -5.81
CA ARG A 302 -13.64 -6.86 -6.99
C ARG A 302 -12.20 -7.30 -7.22
N ASN A 303 -11.88 -7.68 -8.45
CA ASN A 303 -10.55 -8.07 -8.87
C ASN A 303 -10.21 -7.38 -10.19
N ALA A 304 -9.23 -6.50 -10.15
CA ALA A 304 -8.79 -5.74 -11.32
C ALA A 304 -7.31 -5.38 -11.22
N ILE A 305 -6.63 -5.32 -12.35
CA ILE A 305 -5.28 -4.76 -12.45
C ILE A 305 -5.23 -3.71 -13.55
N TYR A 306 -4.70 -2.55 -13.20
CA TYR A 306 -4.46 -1.44 -14.11
C TYR A 306 -2.96 -1.22 -14.23
N LEU A 307 -2.42 -1.41 -15.42
CA LEU A 307 -1.02 -1.19 -15.74
C LEU A 307 -0.95 0.02 -16.67
N ALA A 308 -0.48 1.16 -16.18
CA ALA A 308 -0.36 2.36 -17.01
C ALA A 308 1.02 2.99 -16.92
N HIS A 309 1.58 3.42 -18.06
CA HIS A 309 2.86 4.13 -18.05
C HIS A 309 3.99 3.38 -17.31
N ASN A 310 4.01 2.04 -17.31
CA ASN A 310 5.12 1.31 -16.71
C ASN A 310 6.14 0.96 -17.79
N THR A 311 7.42 0.92 -17.40
CA THR A 311 8.48 0.34 -18.23
C THR A 311 8.79 -1.06 -17.68
N PHE A 312 8.51 -2.09 -18.46
CA PHE A 312 8.79 -3.49 -18.14
C PHE A 312 10.01 -3.93 -18.95
N VAL A 313 11.03 -4.46 -18.27
CA VAL A 313 12.23 -5.02 -18.90
C VAL A 313 12.41 -6.43 -18.40
N ASN A 314 12.67 -7.37 -19.31
CA ASN A 314 12.89 -8.76 -18.95
C ASN A 314 14.19 -9.24 -19.58
N ASP A 315 15.15 -9.61 -18.74
CA ASP A 315 16.46 -10.10 -19.17
C ASP A 315 16.51 -11.64 -19.25
N LEU A 316 15.39 -12.33 -18.97
CA LEU A 316 15.28 -13.78 -19.10
C LEU A 316 15.39 -14.22 -20.56
N HIS A 317 16.26 -15.19 -20.82
CA HIS A 317 16.54 -15.61 -22.20
C HIS A 317 15.38 -16.32 -22.92
N GLN A 318 14.49 -17.00 -22.19
CA GLN A 318 13.31 -17.71 -22.73
C GLN A 318 12.20 -17.82 -21.69
N GLY A 319 10.94 -17.90 -22.14
CA GLY A 319 9.77 -18.13 -21.26
C GLY A 319 9.18 -16.87 -20.62
N ALA A 320 9.84 -15.71 -20.79
CA ALA A 320 9.43 -14.43 -20.23
C ALA A 320 7.92 -14.15 -20.40
N ARG A 321 7.25 -13.92 -19.28
CA ARG A 321 5.82 -13.62 -19.21
C ARG A 321 5.59 -12.33 -18.44
N LEU A 322 5.06 -11.31 -19.10
CA LEU A 322 4.80 -10.02 -18.44
C LEU A 322 3.74 -10.15 -17.35
N LEU A 323 2.62 -10.83 -17.66
CA LEU A 323 1.47 -10.88 -16.77
C LEU A 323 0.86 -12.29 -16.68
N PHE A 324 0.70 -12.77 -15.45
CA PHE A 324 -0.30 -13.77 -15.09
C PHE A 324 -1.52 -13.08 -14.47
N ALA A 325 -2.71 -13.37 -15.01
CA ALA A 325 -3.97 -12.96 -14.41
C ALA A 325 -4.93 -14.14 -14.38
N ARG A 326 -5.48 -14.44 -13.20
CA ARG A 326 -6.52 -15.47 -13.05
C ARG A 326 -7.80 -15.06 -13.77
N GLU A 327 -8.53 -16.03 -14.30
CA GLU A 327 -9.89 -15.83 -14.82
C GLU A 327 -10.78 -15.08 -13.79
N GLY A 328 -11.52 -14.08 -14.24
CA GLY A 328 -12.34 -13.21 -13.38
C GLY A 328 -11.62 -11.94 -12.90
N VAL A 329 -10.33 -11.77 -13.20
CA VAL A 329 -9.62 -10.50 -13.03
C VAL A 329 -9.83 -9.62 -14.26
N ALA A 330 -10.32 -8.39 -14.07
CA ALA A 330 -10.34 -7.39 -15.14
C ALA A 330 -8.93 -6.83 -15.35
N VAL A 331 -8.40 -6.91 -16.57
CA VAL A 331 -7.05 -6.41 -16.91
C VAL A 331 -7.19 -5.20 -17.81
N TRP A 332 -6.49 -4.12 -17.46
CA TRP A 332 -6.39 -2.92 -18.28
C TRP A 332 -4.93 -2.48 -18.40
N MET A 333 -4.51 -2.16 -19.62
CA MET A 333 -3.12 -1.78 -19.92
C MET A 333 -3.09 -0.62 -20.90
N GLY A 334 -2.36 0.46 -20.61
CA GLY A 334 -2.20 1.59 -21.54
C GLY A 334 -0.90 2.35 -21.37
N ASN A 335 -0.32 2.82 -22.48
CA ASN A 335 0.94 3.58 -22.50
C ASN A 335 2.13 2.90 -21.78
N ASN A 336 2.16 1.58 -21.66
CA ASN A 336 3.32 0.86 -21.11
C ASN A 336 4.41 0.68 -22.19
N LEU A 337 5.65 0.53 -21.76
CA LEU A 337 6.78 0.15 -22.59
C LEU A 337 7.27 -1.23 -22.14
N ALA A 338 7.44 -2.16 -23.06
CA ALA A 338 7.99 -3.49 -22.77
C ALA A 338 9.25 -3.75 -23.62
N SER A 339 10.26 -4.37 -23.02
CA SER A 339 11.47 -4.84 -23.69
C SER A 339 11.86 -6.21 -23.17
N GLY A 340 12.22 -7.13 -24.08
CA GLY A 340 12.52 -8.53 -23.73
C GLY A 340 11.29 -9.37 -23.34
N VAL A 341 10.08 -8.79 -23.37
CA VAL A 341 8.82 -9.47 -23.06
C VAL A 341 7.67 -8.86 -23.87
N SER A 342 6.64 -9.66 -24.14
CA SER A 342 5.44 -9.21 -24.86
C SER A 342 4.24 -9.04 -23.93
N PHE A 343 3.33 -8.15 -24.33
CA PHE A 343 2.06 -7.96 -23.65
C PHE A 343 1.10 -9.15 -23.90
N PRO A 344 0.24 -9.51 -22.94
CA PRO A 344 -0.76 -10.55 -23.15
C PRO A 344 -1.90 -10.06 -24.06
N GLY A 345 -2.23 -10.85 -25.10
CA GLY A 345 -3.42 -10.61 -25.94
C GLY A 345 -3.40 -9.25 -26.68
N SER A 346 -4.58 -8.65 -26.87
CA SER A 346 -4.69 -7.28 -27.41
C SER A 346 -4.46 -6.28 -26.27
N ALA A 347 -3.21 -5.86 -26.08
CA ALA A 347 -2.87 -4.77 -25.18
C ALA A 347 -3.65 -3.49 -25.53
N GLY A 348 -3.98 -2.65 -24.54
CA GLY A 348 -4.69 -1.40 -24.79
C GLY A 348 -3.83 -0.34 -25.48
N ASP A 349 -4.43 0.83 -25.75
CA ASP A 349 -3.82 1.88 -26.56
C ASP A 349 -2.48 2.39 -26.00
N GLY A 350 -1.56 2.70 -26.91
CA GLY A 350 -0.27 3.33 -26.61
C GLY A 350 0.78 2.43 -25.95
N ASN A 351 0.47 1.16 -25.69
CA ASN A 351 1.48 0.18 -25.30
C ASN A 351 2.48 -0.05 -26.44
N LEU A 352 3.77 -0.13 -26.13
CA LEU A 352 4.85 -0.32 -27.09
C LEU A 352 5.77 -1.45 -26.65
N GLU A 353 6.01 -2.42 -27.54
CA GLU A 353 7.12 -3.37 -27.42
C GLU A 353 8.31 -2.84 -28.22
N ALA A 354 9.49 -2.79 -27.62
CA ALA A 354 10.69 -2.26 -28.25
C ALA A 354 11.96 -3.00 -27.80
N GLY A 355 13.00 -2.96 -28.64
CA GLY A 355 14.32 -3.48 -28.29
C GLY A 355 15.01 -2.65 -27.22
N ALA A 356 16.00 -3.23 -26.53
CA ALA A 356 16.76 -2.54 -25.49
C ALA A 356 17.58 -1.34 -26.02
N ASP A 357 17.79 -1.27 -27.34
CA ASP A 357 18.49 -0.19 -28.03
C ASP A 357 17.79 1.17 -27.91
N VAL A 358 16.49 1.20 -27.59
CA VAL A 358 15.74 2.44 -27.35
C VAL A 358 16.12 3.15 -26.05
N PHE A 359 16.77 2.45 -25.11
CA PHE A 359 17.14 2.99 -23.80
C PHE A 359 18.53 3.61 -23.80
N GLU A 360 18.74 4.63 -22.96
CA GLU A 360 20.02 5.32 -22.76
C GLU A 360 21.14 4.35 -22.34
N ARG A 361 20.98 3.64 -21.21
CA ARG A 361 21.97 2.69 -20.68
C ARG A 361 21.28 1.55 -19.91
N PRO A 362 20.66 0.57 -20.60
CA PRO A 362 19.89 -0.49 -19.95
C PRO A 362 20.75 -1.38 -19.03
N GLN A 363 22.04 -1.59 -19.33
CA GLN A 363 22.96 -2.35 -18.47
C GLN A 363 23.24 -1.68 -17.11
N ALA A 364 22.89 -0.40 -16.97
CA ALA A 364 22.94 0.35 -15.72
C ALA A 364 21.53 0.69 -15.19
N TYR A 365 20.50 0.00 -15.69
CA TYR A 365 19.09 0.19 -15.34
C TYR A 365 18.58 1.61 -15.60
N ASP A 366 19.20 2.31 -16.55
CA ASP A 366 18.82 3.65 -17.00
C ASP A 366 17.91 3.53 -18.22
N TYR A 367 16.62 3.28 -17.95
CA TYR A 367 15.58 3.04 -18.95
C TYR A 367 14.93 4.30 -19.49
N ARG A 368 15.64 5.44 -19.46
CA ARG A 368 15.21 6.62 -20.20
C ARG A 368 15.25 6.31 -21.69
N ILE A 369 14.23 6.72 -22.43
CA ILE A 369 14.19 6.56 -23.88
C ILE A 369 15.14 7.59 -24.50
N LYS A 370 16.06 7.14 -25.37
CA LYS A 370 16.97 8.01 -26.13
C LYS A 370 16.19 9.05 -26.93
N ALA A 371 16.76 10.24 -27.11
CA ALA A 371 16.10 11.32 -27.85
C ALA A 371 15.81 10.98 -29.33
N ASP A 372 16.67 10.19 -29.96
CA ASP A 372 16.61 9.78 -31.37
C ASP A 372 15.89 8.44 -31.60
N ALA A 373 15.48 7.73 -30.53
CA ALA A 373 14.73 6.50 -30.66
C ALA A 373 13.38 6.72 -31.36
N ALA A 374 13.07 5.85 -32.32
CA ALA A 374 11.84 5.87 -33.11
C ALA A 374 10.64 5.32 -32.32
N VAL A 375 10.19 6.06 -31.31
CA VAL A 375 9.01 5.72 -30.49
C VAL A 375 7.90 6.78 -30.61
N PRO A 376 6.62 6.44 -30.37
CA PRO A 376 5.56 7.44 -30.25
C PRO A 376 5.84 8.41 -29.10
N ARG A 377 5.71 9.72 -29.35
CA ARG A 377 5.94 10.79 -28.34
C ARG A 377 4.75 11.71 -28.10
N ARG A 378 3.60 11.33 -28.65
CA ARG A 378 2.39 12.15 -28.69
C ARG A 378 1.16 11.33 -28.30
N LEU A 379 1.35 10.39 -27.37
CA LEU A 379 0.26 9.56 -26.85
C LEU A 379 -0.68 10.40 -25.99
N SER A 380 -1.97 10.07 -26.06
CA SER A 380 -2.99 10.58 -25.14
C SER A 380 -2.86 9.90 -23.79
N ALA A 381 -3.30 10.57 -22.73
CA ALA A 381 -3.42 9.91 -21.43
C ALA A 381 -4.43 8.76 -21.51
N PRO A 382 -4.15 7.61 -20.90
CA PRO A 382 -5.00 6.45 -21.06
C PRO A 382 -6.09 6.50 -19.96
N SER A 383 -7.32 6.13 -20.32
CA SER A 383 -8.49 6.25 -19.43
C SER A 383 -9.03 4.88 -19.04
N ALA A 384 -9.14 4.63 -17.72
CA ALA A 384 -9.81 3.43 -17.24
C ALA A 384 -11.32 3.48 -17.54
N PRO A 385 -11.95 2.36 -17.95
CA PRO A 385 -13.39 2.32 -18.20
C PRO A 385 -14.26 2.69 -16.99
N ASP A 386 -13.74 2.48 -15.78
CA ASP A 386 -14.43 2.76 -14.51
C ASP A 386 -14.03 4.09 -13.86
N GLY A 387 -13.25 4.91 -14.56
CA GLY A 387 -12.81 6.23 -14.07
C GLY A 387 -11.62 6.21 -13.12
N THR A 388 -10.98 5.05 -12.89
CA THR A 388 -9.71 4.98 -12.16
C THR A 388 -8.66 5.91 -12.80
N PRO A 389 -8.00 6.81 -12.04
CA PRO A 389 -7.02 7.73 -12.59
C PRO A 389 -5.71 7.02 -12.92
N LEU A 390 -5.28 7.11 -14.18
CA LEU A 390 -4.10 6.39 -14.70
C LEU A 390 -3.06 7.30 -15.36
N THR A 391 -3.33 8.60 -15.39
CA THR A 391 -2.37 9.63 -15.80
C THR A 391 -1.36 9.86 -14.68
N PRO A 392 -0.05 9.65 -14.90
CA PRO A 392 0.94 9.85 -13.86
C PRO A 392 1.16 11.35 -13.59
N GLU A 393 1.25 11.73 -12.32
CA GLU A 393 1.60 13.11 -11.91
C GLU A 393 3.09 13.29 -11.66
N PHE A 394 3.79 12.18 -11.43
CA PHE A 394 5.19 12.13 -11.09
C PHE A 394 5.87 11.01 -11.88
N GLU A 395 7.20 11.05 -11.88
CA GLU A 395 8.02 9.93 -12.29
C GLU A 395 9.11 9.67 -11.25
N TYR A 396 9.62 8.44 -11.24
CA TYR A 396 10.69 8.06 -10.34
C TYR A 396 12.03 8.76 -10.68
N ARG A 397 12.78 9.06 -9.63
CA ARG A 397 14.17 9.50 -9.68
C ARG A 397 14.98 8.71 -8.66
N HIS A 398 15.96 7.98 -9.16
CA HIS A 398 16.83 7.14 -8.33
C HIS A 398 17.63 8.02 -7.34
N PRO A 399 17.80 7.61 -6.06
CA PRO A 399 17.41 6.31 -5.50
C PRO A 399 16.01 6.21 -4.85
N MET A 400 15.40 7.29 -4.38
CA MET A 400 14.11 7.23 -3.66
C MET A 400 13.37 8.57 -3.79
N GLN A 401 13.41 9.17 -4.97
CA GLN A 401 12.84 10.48 -5.24
C GLN A 401 11.78 10.38 -6.32
N ILE A 402 10.96 11.43 -6.41
CA ILE A 402 9.98 11.60 -7.47
C ILE A 402 10.10 13.02 -8.03
N ARG A 403 9.90 13.16 -9.34
CA ARG A 403 9.85 14.44 -10.03
C ARG A 403 8.43 14.68 -10.53
N ARG A 404 7.86 15.85 -10.23
CA ARG A 404 6.55 16.25 -10.76
C ARG A 404 6.64 16.42 -12.28
N LEU A 405 5.66 15.88 -12.99
CA LEU A 405 5.57 15.98 -14.43
C LEU A 405 4.84 17.25 -14.84
N SER A 406 5.21 17.79 -16.01
CA SER A 406 4.58 18.95 -16.64
C SER A 406 4.48 18.70 -18.14
N VAL A 407 3.86 17.57 -18.51
CA VAL A 407 3.70 17.12 -19.89
C VAL A 407 2.23 17.08 -20.28
N THR A 408 1.95 17.40 -21.54
CA THR A 408 0.60 17.30 -22.14
C THR A 408 0.52 16.20 -23.20
N ARG A 409 1.66 15.57 -23.49
CA ARG A 409 1.84 14.48 -24.45
C ARG A 409 2.77 13.47 -23.84
N TRP A 410 2.44 12.19 -24.02
CA TRP A 410 3.09 11.12 -23.29
C TRP A 410 4.01 10.29 -24.19
N LEU A 411 5.11 9.84 -23.60
CA LEU A 411 5.89 8.69 -24.05
C LEU A 411 5.26 7.40 -23.51
N PRO A 412 5.45 6.25 -24.17
CA PRO A 412 5.21 4.97 -23.52
C PRO A 412 6.22 4.80 -22.37
N GLY A 413 5.80 4.14 -21.28
CA GLY A 413 6.67 3.81 -20.15
C GLY A 413 6.68 4.83 -19.02
N ALA A 414 7.53 4.59 -18.03
CA ALA A 414 7.54 5.29 -16.74
C ALA A 414 8.22 6.66 -16.74
N LEU A 415 9.13 6.89 -17.68
CA LEU A 415 9.98 8.07 -17.72
C LEU A 415 9.54 8.98 -18.87
N GLN A 416 9.20 10.23 -18.53
CA GLN A 416 8.44 11.16 -19.37
C GLN A 416 9.21 12.43 -19.72
#